data_AF-A0A0D1XDV0-F1
#
_entry.id   AF-A0A0D1XDV0-F1
#
_cell.length_a   1.000
_cell.length_b   1.000
_cell.length_c   1.000
_cell.angle_alpha   90.00
_cell.angle_beta   90.00
_cell.angle_gamma   90.00
#
_symmetry.space_group_name_H-M   'P 1'
#
loop_
_entity.id
_entity.type
_entity.pdbx_description
1 polymer ?
#
loop_
_entity_poly.entity_id
_entity_poly.type
_entity_poly.pdbx_seq_one_letter_code
_entity_poly.pdbx_strand_id
1 'polypeptide(L)'
;MDVHPTQQKLVGRAIDFFQEVQNLTPGKDLEARLNTEYGPGTPIYEDFCTYIRQGLEKDEGWVATDEIDGPKYRRSVVCRPSAETRFFSITTVYMESDEEYAGQYHQHPYGEINCVVQIDKTAELKGMKSPVETHSN
;
A
#
# COMPACT_ATOMS: atom_id res chain seq x y z
N MET A 1 13.12 -19.03 7.12
CA MET A 1 12.12 -18.20 6.40
C MET A 1 12.60 -18.16 4.98
N ASP A 2 11.84 -18.73 4.06
CA ASP A 2 12.14 -18.59 2.64
C ASP A 2 12.00 -17.12 2.31
N VAL A 3 13.13 -16.46 2.04
CA VAL A 3 13.14 -15.03 1.75
C VAL A 3 12.95 -14.91 0.25
N HIS A 4 11.75 -14.55 -0.19
CA HIS A 4 11.44 -14.42 -1.60
C HIS A 4 12.24 -13.25 -2.21
N PRO A 5 12.99 -13.45 -3.31
CA PRO A 5 13.82 -12.38 -3.87
C PRO A 5 13.03 -11.11 -4.24
N THR A 6 11.78 -11.26 -4.72
CA THR A 6 10.91 -10.14 -5.08
C THR A 6 10.44 -9.37 -3.83
N GLN A 7 10.14 -10.09 -2.74
CA GLN A 7 9.80 -9.49 -1.45
C GLN A 7 10.94 -8.62 -0.92
N GLN A 8 12.19 -9.08 -1.02
CA GLN A 8 13.36 -8.28 -0.62
C GLN A 8 13.50 -7.01 -1.44
N LYS A 9 13.27 -7.09 -2.75
CA LYS A 9 13.31 -5.91 -3.62
C LYS A 9 12.22 -4.91 -3.26
N LEU A 10 11.01 -5.38 -2.96
CA LEU A 10 9.93 -4.51 -2.47
C LEU A 10 10.33 -3.81 -1.17
N VAL A 11 10.82 -4.56 -0.17
CA VAL A 11 11.23 -4.01 1.13
C VAL A 11 12.38 -3.02 0.95
N GLY A 12 13.39 -3.35 0.13
CA GLY A 12 14.51 -2.45 -0.18
C GLY A 12 14.03 -1.15 -0.81
N ARG A 13 13.16 -1.22 -1.83
CA ARG A 13 12.59 -0.02 -2.45
C ARG A 13 11.71 0.79 -1.49
N ALA A 14 11.02 0.13 -0.56
CA ALA A 14 10.24 0.82 0.47
C ALA A 14 11.15 1.54 1.48
N ILE A 15 12.30 0.95 1.83
CA ILE A 15 13.31 1.60 2.66
C ILE A 15 13.82 2.87 1.97
N ASP A 16 14.16 2.80 0.67
CA ASP A 16 14.56 3.98 -0.13
C ASP A 16 13.49 5.08 -0.06
N PHE A 17 12.22 4.72 -0.31
CA PHE A 17 11.09 5.63 -0.22
C PHE A 17 10.94 6.26 1.17
N PHE A 18 11.07 5.49 2.25
CA PHE A 18 10.98 6.01 3.61
C PHE A 18 12.09 7.00 3.93
N GLN A 19 13.26 6.94 3.27
CA GLN A 19 14.31 7.95 3.44
C GLN A 19 13.89 9.32 2.91
N GLU A 20 13.06 9.35 1.87
CA GLU A 20 12.58 10.57 1.22
C GLU A 20 11.40 11.22 1.98
N VAL A 21 10.56 10.39 2.61
CA VAL A 21 9.31 10.85 3.24
C VAL A 21 9.34 10.90 4.77
N GLN A 22 10.44 10.46 5.39
CA GLN A 22 10.62 10.61 6.84
C GLN A 22 10.51 12.09 7.26
N ASN A 23 10.00 12.30 8.48
CA ASN A 23 9.81 13.63 9.08
C ASN A 23 8.78 14.52 8.38
N LEU A 24 8.03 14.01 7.41
CA LEU A 24 6.88 14.71 6.85
C LEU A 24 5.63 14.49 7.70
N THR A 25 4.80 15.51 7.82
CA THR A 25 3.56 15.46 8.60
C THR A 25 2.43 14.86 7.78
N PRO A 26 1.71 13.84 8.27
CA PRO A 26 0.51 13.32 7.61
C PRO A 26 -0.55 14.40 7.40
N GLY A 27 -1.14 14.44 6.21
CA GLY A 27 -2.16 15.42 5.83
C GLY A 27 -2.22 15.65 4.32
N LYS A 28 -3.06 16.59 3.89
CA LYS A 28 -3.30 16.89 2.46
C LYS A 28 -2.05 17.31 1.71
N ASP A 29 -1.15 18.04 2.36
CA ASP A 29 0.10 18.50 1.75
C ASP A 29 1.03 17.33 1.45
N LEU A 30 1.13 16.37 2.39
CA LEU A 30 1.89 15.14 2.16
C LEU A 30 1.23 14.30 1.07
N GLU A 31 -0.08 14.13 1.09
CA GLU A 31 -0.81 13.42 0.02
C GLU A 31 -0.55 14.01 -1.37
N ALA A 32 -0.66 15.34 -1.51
CA ALA A 32 -0.40 16.03 -2.77
C ALA A 32 1.05 15.84 -3.24
N ARG A 33 2.01 15.92 -2.31
CA ARG A 33 3.42 15.67 -2.59
C ARG A 33 3.67 14.22 -3.03
N LEU A 34 3.12 13.25 -2.30
CA LEU A 34 3.25 11.82 -2.62
C LEU A 34 2.73 11.52 -4.03
N ASN A 35 1.56 12.03 -4.38
CA ASN A 35 0.99 11.83 -5.71
C ASN A 35 1.79 12.52 -6.83
N THR A 36 2.47 13.62 -6.53
CA THR A 36 3.27 14.38 -7.52
C THR A 36 4.66 13.77 -7.72
N GLU A 37 5.33 13.40 -6.63
CA GLU A 37 6.74 12.98 -6.66
C GLU A 37 6.93 11.46 -6.73
N TYR A 38 5.94 10.69 -6.25
CA TYR A 38 6.00 9.24 -6.12
C TYR A 38 4.75 8.54 -6.69
N GLY A 39 4.00 9.23 -7.56
CA GLY A 39 2.82 8.69 -8.24
C GLY A 39 3.15 7.88 -9.49
N PRO A 40 2.12 7.55 -10.31
CA PRO A 40 2.27 6.80 -11.56
C PRO A 40 3.35 7.35 -12.50
N GLY A 41 4.14 6.44 -13.09
CA GLY A 41 5.27 6.78 -13.98
C GLY A 41 6.57 7.13 -13.27
N THR A 42 6.57 7.25 -11.93
CA THR A 42 7.80 7.52 -11.17
C THR A 42 8.56 6.22 -10.88
N PRO A 43 9.91 6.23 -10.79
CA PRO A 43 10.68 5.01 -10.60
C PRO A 43 10.31 4.20 -9.35
N ILE A 44 10.00 4.87 -8.23
CA ILE A 44 9.61 4.18 -6.99
C ILE A 44 8.26 3.48 -7.17
N TYR A 45 7.27 4.18 -7.74
CA TYR A 45 5.95 3.63 -7.98
C TYR A 45 5.97 2.45 -8.95
N GLU A 46 6.70 2.57 -10.08
CA GLU A 46 6.76 1.52 -11.09
C GLU A 46 7.44 0.25 -10.55
N ASP A 47 8.45 0.39 -9.69
CA ASP A 47 9.06 -0.73 -8.99
C ASP A 47 8.08 -1.42 -8.03
N PHE A 48 7.34 -0.65 -7.21
CA PHE A 48 6.30 -1.21 -6.35
C PHE A 48 5.26 -1.99 -7.15
N CYS A 49 4.78 -1.40 -8.24
CA CYS A 49 3.85 -2.06 -9.14
C CYS A 49 4.42 -3.37 -9.69
N THR A 50 5.66 -3.34 -10.16
CA THR A 50 6.35 -4.51 -10.72
C THR A 50 6.47 -5.64 -9.70
N TYR A 51 6.94 -5.34 -8.49
CA TYR A 51 7.18 -6.36 -7.46
C TYR A 51 5.88 -6.94 -6.90
N ILE A 52 4.85 -6.11 -6.68
CA ILE A 52 3.55 -6.58 -6.21
C ILE A 52 2.86 -7.47 -7.25
N ARG A 53 2.80 -7.03 -8.51
CA ARG A 53 2.21 -7.83 -9.60
C ARG A 53 2.95 -9.15 -9.76
N GLN A 54 4.28 -9.12 -9.80
CA GLN A 54 5.07 -10.35 -9.88
C GLN A 54 4.79 -11.31 -8.73
N GLY A 55 4.77 -10.80 -7.49
CA GLY A 55 4.53 -11.62 -6.29
C GLY A 55 3.15 -12.29 -6.30
N LEU A 56 2.13 -11.59 -6.80
CA LEU A 56 0.77 -12.13 -6.97
C LEU A 56 0.69 -13.11 -8.14
N GLU A 57 1.16 -12.73 -9.34
CA GLU A 57 1.06 -13.54 -10.57
C GLU A 57 1.75 -14.90 -10.44
N LYS A 58 2.87 -14.94 -9.70
CA LYS A 58 3.66 -16.16 -9.50
C LYS A 58 3.28 -16.92 -8.23
N ASP A 59 2.27 -16.45 -7.50
CA ASP A 59 1.87 -16.99 -6.20
C ASP A 59 3.09 -17.23 -5.28
N GLU A 60 3.93 -16.21 -5.13
CA GLU A 60 5.18 -16.34 -4.38
C GLU A 60 4.95 -16.55 -2.87
N GLY A 61 3.70 -16.58 -2.39
CA GLY A 61 3.38 -16.94 -1.00
C GLY A 61 3.66 -15.87 0.05
N TRP A 62 3.81 -14.60 -0.35
CA TRP A 62 4.05 -13.48 0.58
C TRP A 62 3.16 -12.24 0.37
N VAL A 63 2.49 -12.14 -0.80
CA VAL A 63 1.56 -11.04 -1.08
C VAL A 63 0.14 -11.48 -0.76
N ALA A 64 -0.50 -10.81 0.20
CA ALA A 64 -1.91 -11.00 0.53
C ALA A 64 -2.34 -12.48 0.66
N THR A 65 -1.69 -13.19 1.58
CA THR A 65 -1.83 -14.60 1.94
C THR A 65 -2.98 -14.87 2.90
N ASP A 66 -3.25 -13.95 3.84
CA ASP A 66 -4.20 -14.20 4.92
C ASP A 66 -5.59 -13.71 4.50
N GLU A 67 -6.54 -14.62 4.34
CA GLU A 67 -7.93 -14.29 4.01
C GLU A 67 -8.63 -13.57 5.17
N ILE A 68 -9.25 -12.44 4.85
CA ILE A 68 -10.05 -11.64 5.77
C ILE A 68 -11.54 -11.75 5.44
N ASP A 69 -11.87 -11.69 4.15
CA ASP A 69 -13.19 -12.03 3.63
C ASP A 69 -13.01 -12.85 2.35
N GLY A 70 -12.58 -14.10 2.54
CA GLY A 70 -12.31 -15.05 1.45
C GLY A 70 -11.17 -14.61 0.51
N PRO A 71 -11.09 -15.19 -0.70
CA PRO A 71 -10.00 -14.93 -1.63
C PRO A 71 -9.99 -13.49 -2.18
N LYS A 72 -11.15 -12.83 -2.17
CA LYS A 72 -11.35 -11.48 -2.68
C LYS A 72 -10.78 -10.38 -1.76
N TYR A 73 -10.61 -10.66 -0.47
CA TYR A 73 -10.03 -9.71 0.49
C TYR A 73 -9.00 -10.39 1.38
N ARG A 74 -7.73 -10.11 1.10
CA ARG A 74 -6.59 -10.73 1.76
C ARG A 74 -5.59 -9.69 2.24
N ARG A 75 -4.80 -10.04 3.26
CA ARG A 75 -3.72 -9.18 3.78
C ARG A 75 -2.48 -9.99 4.14
N SER A 76 -1.32 -9.36 4.14
CA SER A 76 -0.10 -9.94 4.72
C SER A 76 0.81 -8.86 5.28
N VAL A 77 1.40 -9.13 6.44
CA VAL A 77 2.52 -8.33 6.94
C VAL A 77 3.78 -8.75 6.19
N VAL A 78 4.28 -7.89 5.31
CA VAL A 78 5.49 -8.14 4.51
C VAL A 78 6.75 -7.86 5.31
N CYS A 79 6.73 -6.81 6.12
CA CYS A 79 7.85 -6.42 6.96
C CYS A 79 7.34 -5.84 8.29
N ARG A 80 7.87 -6.35 9.40
CA ARG A 80 7.62 -5.79 10.74
C ARG A 80 8.44 -4.52 10.93
N PRO A 81 7.97 -3.57 11.75
CA PRO A 81 8.70 -2.33 11.97
C PRO A 81 10.07 -2.59 12.60
N SER A 82 11.09 -1.93 12.07
CA SER A 82 12.47 -2.00 12.56
C SER A 82 13.17 -0.65 12.36
N ALA A 83 14.38 -0.50 12.90
CA ALA A 83 15.18 0.70 12.66
C ALA A 83 15.48 0.91 11.16
N GLU A 84 15.68 -0.16 10.40
CA GLU A 84 15.94 -0.13 8.96
C GLU A 84 14.74 0.43 8.19
N THR A 85 13.52 0.07 8.58
CA THR A 85 12.28 0.59 7.98
C THR A 85 11.82 1.92 8.59
N ARG A 86 12.68 2.60 9.36
CA ARG A 86 12.32 3.82 10.11
C ARG A 86 11.05 3.63 10.96
N PHE A 87 10.88 2.43 11.49
CA PHE A 87 9.75 1.96 12.29
C PHE A 87 8.39 1.89 11.57
N PHE A 88 8.37 1.96 10.23
CA PHE A 88 7.19 1.61 9.45
C PHE A 88 7.05 0.08 9.34
N SER A 89 5.83 -0.43 9.53
CA SER A 89 5.47 -1.75 9.05
C SER A 89 5.06 -1.68 7.58
N ILE A 90 5.34 -2.72 6.80
CA ILE A 90 4.86 -2.86 5.43
C ILE A 90 3.81 -3.96 5.41
N THR A 91 2.59 -3.61 5.02
CA THR A 91 1.46 -4.54 4.87
C THR A 91 0.95 -4.48 3.44
N THR A 92 0.73 -5.63 2.82
CA THR A 92 0.02 -5.71 1.54
C THR A 92 -1.43 -6.08 1.79
N VAL A 93 -2.30 -5.52 0.96
CA VAL A 93 -3.74 -5.78 0.98
C VAL A 93 -4.17 -6.02 -0.45
N TYR A 94 -4.90 -7.11 -0.67
CA TYR A 94 -5.55 -7.44 -1.94
C TYR A 94 -7.05 -7.26 -1.78
N MET A 95 -7.68 -6.56 -2.72
CA MET A 95 -9.12 -6.39 -2.80
C MET A 95 -9.57 -6.58 -4.25
N GLU A 96 -10.59 -7.40 -4.44
CA GLU A 96 -11.25 -7.65 -5.71
C GLU A 96 -12.76 -7.62 -5.48
N SER A 97 -13.46 -6.70 -6.15
CA SER A 97 -14.91 -6.57 -6.01
C SER A 97 -15.51 -5.89 -7.24
N ASP A 98 -16.64 -6.42 -7.71
CA ASP A 98 -17.46 -5.79 -8.75
C ASP A 98 -18.33 -4.65 -8.17
N GLU A 99 -18.70 -4.76 -6.89
CA GLU A 99 -19.47 -3.75 -6.16
C GLU A 99 -18.55 -2.92 -5.25
N GLU A 100 -19.00 -1.72 -4.84
CA GLU A 100 -18.25 -0.88 -3.91
C GLU A 100 -17.93 -1.64 -2.61
N TYR A 101 -16.64 -1.75 -2.30
CA TYR A 101 -16.14 -2.57 -1.21
C TYR A 101 -15.21 -1.77 -0.31
N ALA A 102 -15.45 -1.86 1.00
CA ALA A 102 -14.67 -1.16 2.01
C ALA A 102 -13.93 -2.17 2.89
N GLY A 103 -12.65 -1.90 3.14
CA GLY A 103 -11.87 -2.66 4.11
C GLY A 103 -12.39 -2.50 5.54
N GLN A 104 -11.87 -3.32 6.45
CA GLN A 104 -12.21 -3.23 7.87
C GLN A 104 -11.76 -1.89 8.45
N TYR A 105 -12.61 -1.28 9.28
CA TYR A 105 -12.26 -0.09 10.04
C TYR A 105 -11.09 -0.41 10.98
N HIS A 106 -10.03 0.38 10.89
CA HIS A 106 -8.91 0.35 11.82
C HIS A 106 -8.27 1.74 11.89
N GLN A 107 -7.53 1.98 12.98
CA GLN A 107 -6.90 3.26 13.23
C GLN A 107 -5.40 3.08 13.38
N HIS A 108 -4.63 3.94 12.70
CA HIS A 108 -3.19 4.05 12.89
C HIS A 108 -2.89 5.35 13.64
N PRO A 109 -2.53 5.29 14.95
CA PRO A 109 -2.29 6.48 15.75
C PRO A 109 -1.18 7.40 15.19
N TYR A 110 -0.26 6.84 14.40
CA TYR A 110 0.86 7.55 13.79
C TYR A 110 0.66 7.85 12.30
N GLY A 111 -0.55 7.60 11.77
CA GLY A 111 -0.86 7.72 10.35
C GLY A 111 -0.45 6.49 9.54
N GLU A 112 -0.82 6.51 8.26
CA GLU A 112 -0.46 5.51 7.26
C GLU A 112 -0.19 6.21 5.92
N ILE A 113 0.60 5.55 5.07
CA ILE A 113 0.75 5.93 3.67
C ILE A 113 0.20 4.77 2.85
N ASN A 114 -0.79 5.05 2.02
CA ASN A 114 -1.38 4.07 1.12
C ASN A 114 -0.73 4.20 -0.26
N CYS A 115 -0.32 3.07 -0.83
CA CYS A 115 0.10 2.95 -2.22
C CYS A 115 -0.87 2.01 -2.93
N VAL A 116 -1.52 2.50 -3.97
CA VAL A 116 -2.52 1.76 -4.72
C VAL A 116 -1.86 1.22 -5.98
N VAL A 117 -1.82 -0.10 -6.12
CA VAL A 117 -1.34 -0.77 -7.31
C VAL A 117 -2.51 -1.42 -8.03
N GLN A 118 -2.83 -0.94 -9.23
CA GLN A 118 -3.80 -1.60 -10.10
C GLN A 118 -3.23 -2.94 -10.60
N ILE A 119 -3.90 -4.05 -10.27
CA ILE A 119 -3.50 -5.39 -10.74
C ILE A 119 -3.97 -5.63 -12.17
N ASP A 120 -5.19 -5.22 -12.47
CA ASP A 120 -5.81 -5.24 -13.78
C ASP A 120 -5.91 -3.81 -14.36
N LYS A 121 -5.90 -3.68 -15.69
CA LYS A 121 -6.03 -2.41 -16.41
C LYS A 121 -7.43 -1.79 -16.30
N THR A 122 -8.45 -2.60 -16.04
CA THR A 122 -9.83 -2.15 -15.87
C THR A 122 -10.19 -1.83 -14.43
N ALA A 123 -9.30 -2.13 -13.48
CA ALA A 123 -9.54 -1.90 -12.06
C ALA A 123 -9.64 -0.41 -11.76
N GLU A 124 -10.73 0.00 -11.13
CA GLU A 124 -10.94 1.38 -10.69
C GLU A 124 -10.85 1.45 -9.16
N LEU A 125 -10.17 2.48 -8.65
CA LEU A 125 -10.26 2.83 -7.24
C LEU A 125 -11.14 4.06 -7.07
N LYS A 126 -12.26 3.89 -6.35
CA LYS A 126 -13.00 5.03 -5.82
C LYS A 126 -12.20 5.55 -4.61
N GLY A 127 -11.53 6.69 -4.79
CA GLY A 127 -10.62 7.25 -3.78
C GLY A 127 -11.27 7.40 -2.41
N MET A 128 -10.44 7.50 -1.37
CA MET A 128 -10.87 7.69 0.02
C MET A 128 -11.45 9.11 0.22
N LYS A 129 -12.69 9.36 -0.20
CA LYS A 129 -13.39 10.56 0.25
C LYS A 129 -13.77 10.36 1.71
N SER A 130 -13.04 10.98 2.63
CA SER A 130 -13.57 11.22 3.97
C SER A 130 -14.93 11.90 3.82
N PRO A 131 -15.95 11.53 4.61
CA PRO A 131 -17.20 12.28 4.64
C PRO A 131 -16.84 13.74 4.95
N VAL A 132 -17.09 14.63 4.01
CA VAL A 132 -17.08 16.06 4.32
C VAL A 132 -18.28 16.24 5.24
N GLU A 133 -18.05 16.52 6.53
CA GLU A 133 -19.11 16.98 7.41
C GLU A 133 -19.70 18.25 6.80
N THR A 134 -20.85 18.11 6.14
CA THR A 134 -21.69 19.23 5.74
C THR A 134 -22.23 19.88 7.01
N HIS A 135 -21.46 20.80 7.58
CA HIS A 135 -22.02 21.75 8.52
C HIS A 135 -22.93 22.68 7.72
N SER A 136 -24.23 22.39 7.76
CA SER A 136 -25.24 23.37 7.35
C SER A 136 -25.24 24.49 8.39
N ASN A 137 -25.13 25.73 7.90
CA ASN A 137 -25.22 26.97 8.68
C ASN A 137 -26.49 27.03 9.53
#